data_AF-A0A800IHS5-F1
#
_entry.id   AF-A0A800IHS5-F1
#
_cell.length_a   1.000
_cell.length_b   1.000
_cell.length_c   1.000
_cell.angle_alpha   90.00
_cell.angle_beta   90.00
_cell.angle_gamma   90.00
#
_symmetry.space_group_name_H-M   'P 1'
#
loop_
_entity.id
_entity.type
_entity.pdbx_description
1 polymer ?
#
loop_
_entity_poly.entity_id
_entity_poly.type
_entity_poly.pdbx_seq_one_letter_code
_entity_poly.pdbx_strand_id
1 'polypeptide(L)'
;IRSRHGLSHKHVGSVHAADETMAMENARELYTRRNEGTSIWVVDSNAICASAPEQKDAMFTSPVEKIYRHPSFYQLPASVDKM
;
A
#
# COMPACT_ATOMS: atom_id res chain seq x y z
N ILE A 1 7.03 2.29 -10.96
CA ILE A 1 7.27 1.90 -12.37
C ILE A 1 6.59 0.56 -12.64
N ARG A 2 5.97 0.41 -13.81
CA ARG A 2 5.42 -0.85 -14.31
C ARG A 2 6.17 -1.27 -15.56
N SER A 3 6.68 -2.50 -15.58
CA SER A 3 7.34 -3.06 -16.75
C SER A 3 6.32 -3.51 -17.81
N ARG A 4 6.79 -3.82 -19.02
CA ARG A 4 5.93 -4.25 -20.14
C ARG A 4 5.00 -5.43 -19.79
N HIS A 5 5.51 -6.38 -19.04
CA HIS A 5 4.75 -7.57 -18.59
C HIS A 5 4.28 -7.46 -17.13
N GLY A 6 4.50 -6.30 -16.48
CA GLY A 6 4.10 -6.07 -15.11
C GLY A 6 2.61 -5.74 -15.00
N LEU A 7 1.92 -6.36 -14.05
CA LEU A 7 0.51 -6.08 -13.76
C LEU A 7 0.32 -4.78 -12.96
N SER A 8 1.24 -4.48 -12.04
CA SER A 8 1.15 -3.34 -11.12
C SER A 8 2.42 -2.48 -11.12
N HIS A 9 2.25 -1.21 -10.77
CA HIS A 9 3.37 -0.32 -10.49
C HIS A 9 4.04 -0.73 -9.18
N LYS A 10 5.37 -0.82 -9.20
CA LYS A 10 6.19 -1.01 -8.00
C LYS A 10 6.93 0.29 -7.67
N HIS A 11 7.02 0.64 -6.39
CA HIS A 11 7.90 1.70 -5.93
C HIS A 11 9.36 1.23 -6.11
N VAL A 12 10.19 2.08 -6.72
CA VAL A 12 11.59 1.74 -7.07
C VAL A 12 12.61 2.69 -6.46
N GLY A 13 12.17 3.76 -5.80
CA GLY A 13 13.03 4.77 -5.19
C GLY A 13 12.49 6.18 -5.39
N SER A 14 13.34 7.15 -5.05
CA SER A 14 13.00 8.57 -5.02
C SER A 14 14.04 9.39 -5.80
N VAL A 15 13.60 10.50 -6.38
CA VAL A 15 14.44 11.47 -7.08
C VAL A 15 14.18 12.86 -6.50
N HIS A 16 15.18 13.72 -6.52
CA HIS A 16 14.99 15.15 -6.29
C HIS A 16 14.79 15.83 -7.66
N ALA A 17 13.83 16.76 -7.72
CA ALA A 17 13.52 17.54 -8.91
C ALA A 17 12.81 18.84 -8.50
N ALA A 18 12.83 19.84 -9.36
CA ALA A 18 12.15 21.11 -9.12
C ALA A 18 10.63 21.03 -9.37
N ASP A 19 10.20 20.14 -10.24
CA ASP A 19 8.81 19.94 -10.63
C ASP A 19 8.57 18.51 -11.15
N GLU A 20 7.30 18.19 -11.46
CA GLU A 20 6.84 16.88 -11.93
C GLU A 20 7.47 16.46 -13.27
N THR A 21 7.77 17.43 -14.15
CA THR A 21 8.32 17.16 -15.49
C THR A 21 9.77 16.71 -15.36
N MET A 22 10.57 17.47 -14.61
CA MET A 22 11.95 17.09 -14.29
C MET A 22 12.00 15.79 -13.48
N ALA A 23 11.06 15.57 -12.55
CA ALA A 23 10.97 14.31 -11.81
C ALA A 23 10.74 13.11 -12.74
N MET A 24 9.87 13.27 -13.75
CA MET A 24 9.59 12.24 -14.75
C MET A 24 10.84 11.91 -15.58
N GLU A 25 11.57 12.93 -16.04
CA GLU A 25 12.80 12.75 -16.81
C GLU A 25 13.88 12.04 -16.00
N ASN A 26 14.13 12.50 -14.76
CA ASN A 26 15.08 11.91 -13.84
C ASN A 26 14.73 10.45 -13.53
N ALA A 27 13.45 10.16 -13.25
CA ALA A 27 12.98 8.81 -12.96
C ALA A 27 13.12 7.88 -14.18
N ARG A 28 12.83 8.38 -15.39
CA ARG A 28 13.02 7.64 -16.64
C ARG A 28 14.48 7.26 -16.82
N GLU A 29 15.40 8.22 -16.65
CA GLU A 29 16.84 7.99 -16.86
C GLU A 29 17.44 7.05 -15.82
N LEU A 30 17.09 7.26 -14.54
CA LEU A 30 17.66 6.48 -13.44
C LEU A 30 17.13 5.05 -13.41
N TYR A 31 15.82 4.84 -13.61
CA TYR A 31 15.18 3.57 -13.28
C TYR A 31 14.66 2.76 -14.48
N THR A 32 14.62 3.30 -15.70
CA THR A 32 14.02 2.59 -16.86
C THR A 32 14.97 2.26 -18.01
N ARG A 33 16.28 2.53 -17.85
CA ARG A 33 17.33 2.40 -18.87
C ARG A 33 17.00 1.37 -19.96
N ARG A 34 16.84 1.85 -21.21
CA ARG A 34 16.56 1.04 -22.43
C ARG A 34 15.25 0.22 -22.43
N ASN A 35 14.12 0.82 -22.08
CA ASN A 35 12.74 0.31 -22.34
C ASN A 35 12.18 -0.78 -21.41
N GLU A 36 12.75 -1.04 -20.24
CA GLU A 36 12.06 -1.96 -19.29
C GLU A 36 10.78 -1.35 -18.71
N GLY A 37 10.72 -0.01 -18.55
CA GLY A 37 9.56 0.70 -18.01
C GLY A 37 8.58 1.14 -19.10
N THR A 38 7.36 0.61 -19.10
CA THR A 38 6.29 1.03 -20.03
C THR A 38 5.38 2.10 -19.41
N SER A 39 5.38 2.24 -18.08
CA SER A 39 4.63 3.28 -17.38
C SER A 39 5.35 3.71 -16.10
N ILE A 40 5.45 5.03 -15.89
CA ILE A 40 6.09 5.66 -14.73
C ILE A 40 5.03 6.51 -14.04
N TRP A 41 4.99 6.44 -12.71
CA TRP A 41 4.28 7.39 -11.86
C TRP A 41 5.32 8.14 -11.05
N VAL A 42 5.14 9.46 -10.96
CA VAL A 42 5.85 10.34 -10.05
C VAL A 42 4.81 10.98 -9.16
N VAL A 43 5.11 11.08 -7.87
CA VAL A 43 4.23 11.64 -6.84
C VAL A 43 5.12 12.38 -5.86
N ASP A 44 4.73 13.60 -5.51
CA ASP A 44 5.41 14.36 -4.45
C ASP A 44 5.31 13.62 -3.12
N SER A 45 6.43 13.53 -2.39
CA SER A 45 6.46 12.85 -1.10
C SER A 45 5.44 13.42 -0.11
N ASN A 46 5.16 14.72 -0.17
CA ASN A 46 4.17 15.39 0.68
C ASN A 46 2.71 15.00 0.39
N ALA A 47 2.44 14.40 -0.77
CA ALA A 47 1.12 13.89 -1.13
C ALA A 47 0.88 12.45 -0.63
N ILE A 48 1.89 11.79 -0.07
CA ILE A 48 1.81 10.42 0.42
C ILE A 48 1.55 10.42 1.93
N CYS A 49 0.43 9.84 2.35
CA CYS A 49 0.16 9.52 3.75
C CYS A 49 0.65 8.11 4.06
N ALA A 50 1.48 7.95 5.09
CA ALA A 50 1.98 6.67 5.55
C ALA A 50 1.37 6.32 6.92
N SER A 51 1.15 5.03 7.17
CA SER A 51 0.76 4.55 8.50
C SER A 51 1.94 4.68 9.47
N ALA A 52 1.63 4.97 10.74
CA ALA A 52 2.63 5.01 11.80
C ALA A 52 3.11 3.58 12.12
N PRO A 53 4.44 3.32 12.19
CA PRO A 53 4.98 2.00 12.51
C PRO A 53 4.44 1.43 13.83
N GLU A 54 4.22 2.30 14.83
CA GLU A 54 3.72 1.95 16.16
C GLU A 54 2.26 1.46 16.13
N GLN A 55 1.51 1.79 15.08
CA GLN A 55 0.12 1.37 14.90
C GLN A 55 -0.02 0.06 14.12
N LYS A 56 1.08 -0.58 13.73
CA LYS A 56 1.08 -1.79 12.90
C LYS A 56 0.16 -2.88 13.45
N ASP A 57 0.26 -3.16 14.74
CA ASP A 57 -0.52 -4.25 15.36
C ASP A 57 -2.01 -3.93 15.43
N ALA A 58 -2.37 -2.66 15.63
CA ALA A 58 -3.76 -2.23 15.62
C ALA A 58 -4.39 -2.33 14.22
N MET A 59 -3.60 -2.01 13.19
CA MET A 59 -4.05 -1.88 11.80
C MET A 59 -4.04 -3.20 11.02
N PHE A 60 -3.07 -4.09 11.29
CA PHE A 60 -2.79 -5.25 10.44
C PHE A 60 -2.82 -6.60 11.16
N THR A 61 -2.93 -6.64 12.48
CA THR A 61 -3.08 -7.92 13.19
C THR A 61 -4.49 -8.49 12.95
N SER A 62 -4.50 -9.73 12.44
CA SER A 62 -5.71 -10.47 12.06
C SER A 62 -6.70 -10.64 13.23
N PRO A 63 -8.01 -10.75 12.97
CA PRO A 63 -9.02 -11.12 13.97
C PRO A 63 -8.72 -12.44 14.70
N VAL A 64 -7.84 -13.28 14.15
CA VAL A 64 -7.46 -14.59 14.71
C VAL A 64 -6.89 -14.47 16.13
N GLU A 65 -6.14 -13.41 16.45
CA GLU A 65 -5.63 -13.17 17.82
C GLU A 65 -6.69 -12.54 18.74
N LYS A 66 -7.77 -11.99 18.16
CA LYS A 66 -8.88 -11.36 18.88
C LYS A 66 -10.06 -12.33 18.93
N ILE A 67 -9.80 -13.53 19.46
CA ILE A 67 -10.74 -14.66 19.55
C ILE A 67 -12.08 -14.22 20.17
N TYR A 68 -12.06 -13.30 21.14
CA TYR A 68 -13.25 -12.69 21.76
C TYR A 68 -14.22 -11.99 20.79
N ARG A 69 -13.80 -11.68 19.56
CA ARG A 69 -14.65 -11.10 18.49
C ARG A 69 -15.32 -12.16 17.63
N HIS A 70 -15.01 -13.44 17.82
CA HIS A 70 -15.66 -14.51 17.07
C HIS A 70 -17.14 -14.61 17.50
N PRO A 71 -18.09 -14.75 16.56
CA PRO A 71 -19.53 -14.76 16.85
C PRO A 71 -19.95 -15.73 17.95
N SER A 72 -19.26 -16.86 18.09
CA SER A 72 -19.56 -17.87 19.12
C SER A 72 -19.25 -17.46 20.56
N PHE A 73 -18.51 -16.37 20.81
CA PHE A 73 -18.23 -15.89 22.18
C PHE A 73 -19.20 -14.79 22.64
N TYR A 74 -20.08 -14.30 21.78
CA TYR A 74 -21.12 -13.37 22.21
C TYR A 74 -22.27 -14.13 22.86
N GLN A 75 -22.69 -13.67 24.03
CA GLN A 75 -23.88 -14.20 24.68
C GLN A 75 -25.11 -13.69 23.93
N LEU A 76 -25.78 -14.59 23.20
CA LEU A 76 -26.97 -14.24 22.45
C LEU A 76 -28.18 -14.14 23.41
N PRO A 77 -29.08 -13.16 23.21
CA PRO A 77 -30.36 -13.15 23.90
C PRO A 77 -31.13 -14.44 23.63
N ALA A 78 -31.86 -14.96 24.63
CA ALA A 78 -32.62 -16.20 24.52
C ALA A 78 -33.64 -16.20 23.35
N SER A 79 -34.07 -15.02 22.89
CA SER A 79 -34.98 -14.88 21.74
C SER A 79 -34.34 -15.23 20.38
N VAL A 80 -33.01 -15.23 20.29
CA VAL A 80 -32.26 -15.46 19.04
C VAL A 80 -31.22 -16.58 19.15
N ASP A 81 -31.01 -17.13 20.35
CA ASP A 81 -30.18 -18.31 20.56
C ASP A 81 -30.96 -19.57 20.16
N LYS A 82 -30.57 -20.19 19.04
CA LYS A 82 -31.23 -21.37 18.45
C LYS A 82 -30.36 -22.64 18.54
N MET A 83 -29.41 -22.67 19.47
CA MET A 83 -28.58 -23.84 19.72
C MET A 83 -29.38 -25.01 20.30
#